data_AF-A0A3D0DQR6-F1
#
_entry.id   AF-A0A3D0DQR6-F1
#
_cell.length_a   1.000
_cell.length_b   1.000
_cell.length_c   1.000
_cell.angle_alpha   90.00
_cell.angle_beta   90.00
_cell.angle_gamma   90.00
#
_symmetry.space_group_name_H-M   'P 1'
#
loop_
_entity.id
_entity.type
_entity.pdbx_description
1 polymer ?
#
loop_
_entity_poly.entity_id
_entity_poly.type
_entity_poly.pdbx_seq_one_letter_code
_entity_poly.pdbx_strand_id
1 'polypeptide(L)' 'MKTETILHAYASDEARWAAVQARERAADGVFYYSVRTTGVYCRPSCAARPARRENVAFHASREAAESAGFRPCLRCRPD' A
#
# COMPACT_ATOMS: atom_id res chain seq x y z
N MET A 1 -13.24 7.16 17.44
CA MET A 1 -13.36 5.71 17.64
C MET A 1 -13.32 4.85 16.36
N LYS A 2 -13.32 5.41 15.13
CA LYS A 2 -13.29 4.58 13.89
C LYS A 2 -11.87 4.25 13.37
N THR A 3 -10.85 5.02 13.74
CA THR A 3 -9.48 4.85 13.24
C THR A 3 -8.77 3.61 13.81
N GLU A 4 -9.08 3.23 15.05
CA GLU A 4 -8.42 2.14 15.77
C GLU A 4 -8.80 0.75 15.23
N THR A 5 -10.04 0.59 14.76
CA THR A 5 -10.53 -0.67 14.18
C THR A 5 -9.91 -0.95 12.80
N ILE A 6 -9.63 0.09 12.01
CA ILE A 6 -9.09 -0.07 10.64
C ILE A 6 -7.60 -0.43 10.67
N LEU A 7 -6.84 0.05 11.65
CA LEU A 7 -5.44 -0.36 11.85
C LEU A 7 -5.32 -1.85 12.18
N HIS A 8 -6.27 -2.39 12.96
CA HIS A 8 -6.29 -3.81 13.31
C HIS A 8 -6.70 -4.72 12.13
N ALA A 9 -7.54 -4.21 11.22
CA ALA A 9 -7.99 -4.97 10.04
C ALA A 9 -6.84 -5.31 9.07
N TYR A 10 -5.79 -4.50 9.03
CA TYR A 10 -4.60 -4.71 8.19
C TYR A 10 -3.34 -5.02 9.01
N ALA A 11 -3.51 -5.74 10.12
CA ALA A 11 -2.42 -6.12 11.02
C ALA A 11 -1.44 -7.13 10.38
N SER A 12 -1.86 -7.91 9.39
CA SER A 12 -1.01 -8.88 8.69
C SER A 12 -0.76 -8.49 7.24
N ASP A 13 0.37 -8.94 6.70
CA ASP A 13 0.71 -8.73 5.30
C ASP A 13 -0.24 -9.46 4.34
N GLU A 14 -0.86 -10.55 4.78
CA GLU A 14 -1.91 -11.23 4.02
C GLU A 14 -3.17 -10.36 3.92
N ALA A 15 -3.61 -9.75 5.02
CA ALA A 15 -4.77 -8.85 5.01
C ALA A 15 -4.51 -7.61 4.14
N ARG A 16 -3.29 -7.04 4.23
CA ARG A 16 -2.85 -5.94 3.35
C ARG A 16 -2.84 -6.38 1.89
N TRP A 17 -2.35 -7.57 1.60
CA TRP A 17 -2.35 -8.10 0.25
C TRP A 17 -3.76 -8.34 -0.30
N ALA A 18 -4.66 -8.90 0.52
CA ALA A 18 -6.06 -9.05 0.16
C ALA A 18 -6.73 -7.71 -0.17
N ALA A 19 -6.47 -6.66 0.63
CA ALA A 19 -6.96 -5.31 0.37
C ALA A 19 -6.42 -4.72 -0.94
N VAL A 20 -5.13 -4.95 -1.27
CA VAL A 20 -4.55 -4.53 -2.56
C VAL A 20 -5.22 -5.28 -3.73
N GLN A 21 -5.44 -6.58 -3.60
CA GLN A 21 -6.10 -7.38 -4.64
C GLN A 21 -7.57 -6.95 -4.85
N ALA A 22 -8.28 -6.67 -3.76
CA ALA A 22 -9.65 -6.16 -3.76
C ALA A 22 -9.76 -4.67 -4.12
N ARG A 23 -8.63 -3.95 -4.19
CA ARG A 23 -8.56 -2.49 -4.42
C ARG A 23 -9.40 -1.70 -3.41
N GLU A 24 -9.30 -2.09 -2.15
CA GLU A 24 -10.09 -1.52 -1.07
C GLU A 24 -9.71 -0.07 -0.80
N ARG A 25 -10.66 0.85 -1.05
CA ARG A 25 -10.48 2.28 -0.71
C ARG A 25 -10.44 2.54 0.79
N ALA A 26 -11.02 1.66 1.60
CA ALA A 26 -10.95 1.76 3.06
C ALA A 26 -9.51 1.60 3.60
N ALA A 27 -8.64 0.96 2.82
CA ALA A 27 -7.22 0.80 3.13
C ALA A 27 -6.37 2.01 2.72
N ASP A 28 -6.92 2.93 1.91
CA ASP A 28 -6.19 4.11 1.47
C ASP A 28 -5.89 5.02 2.66
N GLY A 29 -4.61 5.37 2.84
CA GLY A 29 -4.16 6.17 3.98
C GLY A 29 -3.92 5.36 5.27
N VAL A 30 -4.27 4.07 5.27
CA VAL A 30 -3.97 3.17 6.40
C VAL A 30 -2.62 2.49 6.22
N PHE A 31 -2.33 2.07 4.98
CA PHE A 31 -1.02 1.57 4.60
C PHE A 31 -0.75 1.87 3.13
N TYR A 32 0.52 1.73 2.76
CA TYR A 32 1.01 1.87 1.40
C TYR A 32 1.77 0.61 1.02
N TYR A 33 1.82 0.28 -0.27
CA TYR A 33 2.64 -0.83 -0.73
C TYR A 33 3.65 -0.35 -1.76
N SER A 34 4.86 -0.88 -1.70
CA SER A 34 5.91 -0.61 -2.67
C SER A 34 6.21 -1.84 -3.51
N VAL A 35 6.65 -1.59 -4.74
CA VAL A 35 7.01 -2.61 -5.71
C VAL A 35 8.50 -2.51 -6.00
N ARG A 36 9.26 -3.51 -5.54
CA ARG A 36 10.73 -3.56 -5.64
C ARG A 36 11.23 -3.43 -7.08
N THR A 37 10.53 -4.05 -8.04
CA THR A 37 10.95 -4.07 -9.45
C THR A 37 10.81 -2.71 -10.15
N THR A 38 9.86 -1.88 -9.73
CA THR A 38 9.63 -0.56 -10.34
C THR A 38 10.20 0.59 -9.50
N GLY A 39 10.54 0.32 -8.23
CA GLY A 39 10.98 1.34 -7.28
C GLY A 39 9.87 2.32 -6.90
N VAL A 40 8.60 1.92 -7.03
CA VAL A 40 7.43 2.79 -6.84
C VAL A 40 6.57 2.31 -5.69
N TYR A 41 6.02 3.24 -4.90
CA TYR A 41 4.96 2.96 -3.93
C TYR A 41 3.59 3.51 -4.34
N CYS A 42 2.54 2.80 -3.94
CA CYS A 42 1.16 3.00 -4.35
C CYS A 42 0.20 2.92 -3.15
N ARG A 43 -1.02 3.44 -3.36
CA ARG A 43 -2.18 3.19 -2.48
C ARG A 43 -2.83 1.83 -2.78
N PRO A 44 -3.44 1.14 -1.80
CA PRO A 44 -4.11 -0.14 -2.02
C PRO A 44 -5.21 -0.12 -3.09
N SER A 45 -5.92 0.99 -3.25
CA SER A 45 -6.95 1.14 -4.30
C SER A 45 -6.41 1.38 -5.72
N CYS A 46 -5.08 1.40 -5.91
CA CYS A 46 -4.47 1.73 -7.18
C CYS A 46 -4.94 0.78 -8.30
N ALA A 47 -5.42 1.36 -9.40
CA ALA A 47 -5.85 0.62 -10.59
C ALA A 47 -4.67 0.05 -11.42
N ALA A 48 -3.43 0.21 -10.97
CA ALA A 48 -2.27 -0.39 -11.61
C ALA A 48 -2.40 -1.93 -11.60
N ARG A 49 -1.74 -2.59 -12.56
CA ARG A 49 -1.63 -4.05 -12.52
C ARG A 49 -0.91 -4.44 -11.23
N PRO A 50 -1.49 -5.33 -10.41
CA PRO A 50 -0.83 -5.79 -9.20
C PRO A 50 0.50 -6.45 -9.59
N ALA A 51 1.57 -6.02 -8.94
CA ALA A 51 2.86 -6.67 -9.08
C ALA A 51 2.80 -8.06 -8.43
N ARG A 52 3.78 -8.92 -8.72
CA ARG A 52 3.88 -10.21 -8.03
C ARG A 52 4.13 -9.97 -6.54
N ARG A 53 3.40 -10.68 -5.67
CA ARG A 53 3.47 -10.54 -4.21
C ARG A 53 4.89 -10.61 -3.65
N GLU A 54 5.76 -11.40 -4.28
CA GLU A 54 7.19 -11.52 -3.95
C GLU A 54 7.98 -10.20 -4.04
N ASN A 55 7.54 -9.29 -4.91
CA ASN A 55 8.17 -7.99 -5.12
C ASN A 55 7.46 -6.87 -4.35
N VAL A 56 6.46 -7.20 -3.53
CA VAL A 56 5.63 -6.24 -2.81
C VAL A 56 6.03 -6.18 -1.34
N ALA A 57 6.28 -4.98 -0.87
CA ALA A 57 6.49 -4.68 0.55
C ALA A 57 5.41 -3.70 1.04
N PHE A 58 5.04 -3.77 2.32
CA PHE A 58 4.03 -2.90 2.92
C PHE A 58 4.68 -1.90 3.88
N HIS A 59 4.15 -0.69 3.88
CA HIS A 59 4.62 0.45 4.67
C HIS A 59 3.45 1.08 5.42
N ALA A 60 3.66 1.52 6.66
CA ALA A 60 2.62 2.15 7.47
C ALA A 60 2.28 3.57 6.99
N SER A 61 3.22 4.26 6.35
CA SER A 61 3.03 5.64 5.87
C SER A 61 3.79 5.90 4.57
N ARG A 62 3.54 7.07 3.96
CA ARG A 62 4.21 7.51 2.73
C ARG A 62 5.68 7.77 3.01
N GLU A 63 5.94 8.43 4.12
CA GLU A 63 7.27 8.78 4.62
C GLU A 63 8.14 7.53 4.84
N ALA A 64 7.54 6.44 5.33
CA ALA A 64 8.25 5.17 5.48
C ALA A 64 8.65 4.57 4.11
N ALA A 65 7.76 4.65 3.12
CA ALA A 65 8.05 4.18 1.76
C ALA A 65 9.11 5.06 1.06
N GLU A 66 9.05 6.37 1.24
CA GLU A 66 10.03 7.32 0.71
C GLU A 66 11.39 7.15 1.37
N SER A 67 11.43 6.98 2.70
CA SER A 67 12.66 6.68 3.44
C SER A 67 13.28 5.34 3.04
N ALA A 68 12.48 4.40 2.56
CA ALA A 68 12.96 3.14 1.99
C ALA A 68 13.45 3.27 0.53
N GLY A 69 13.42 4.48 -0.04
CA GLY A 69 13.92 4.80 -1.38
C GLY A 69 12.92 4.58 -2.52
N PHE A 70 11.63 4.44 -2.20
CA PHE A 70 10.59 4.29 -3.22
C PHE A 70 10.00 5.65 -3.60
N ARG A 71 9.71 5.84 -4.90
CA ARG A 71 9.06 7.06 -5.42
C ARG A 71 7.53 6.92 -5.46
N PRO A 72 6.77 8.01 -5.31
CA PRO A 72 5.31 7.96 -5.41
C PRO A 72 4.85 7.51 -6.80
N CYS A 73 3.80 6.71 -6.84
CA CYS A 73 3.17 6.33 -8.09
C CYS A 73 2.45 7.51 -8.72
N LEU A 74 2.83 7.86 -9.96
CA LEU A 74 2.18 8.93 -10.72
C LEU A 74 0.72 8.64 -11.10
N ARG A 75 0.26 7.39 -10.96
CA ARG A 75 -1.10 6.95 -11.33
C ARG A 75 -2.11 7.10 -10.20
N CYS A 76 -1.76 6.63 -9.00
CA CYS A 76 -2.61 6.82 -7.81
C CYS A 76 -2.27 8.09 -7.03
N ARG A 77 -1.21 8.81 -7.46
CA ARG A 77 -0.70 10.08 -6.90
C ARG A 77 -0.95 10.16 -5.40
N PRO A 78 -0.27 9.34 -4.58
CA PRO A 78 -0.53 9.26 -3.14
C PRO A 78 -0.25 10.56 -2.36
N ASP A 79 0.20 11.63 -3.03
CA ASP A 79 0.19 13.01 -2.55
C ASP A 79 -1.20 13.47 -2.11
#